data_AF-A0A410TTB0-F1
#
_entry.id   AF-A0A410TTB0-F1
#
_cell.length_a   1.000
_cell.length_b   1.000
_cell.length_c   1.000
_cell.angle_alpha   90.00
_cell.angle_beta   90.00
_cell.angle_gamma   90.00
#
_symmetry.space_group_name_H-M   'P 1'
#
loop_
_entity.id
_entity.type
_entity.pdbx_description
1 polymer ?
#
loop_
_entity_poly.entity_id
_entity_poly.type
_entity_poly.pdbx_seq_one_letter_code
_entity_poly.pdbx_strand_id
1 'polypeptide(L)' 'MTRDVLKNIEELLEEIQNDIETPDASYNLRTARQLLDVLYERNEELSVTVNEAVSDDELRERLSDLGYL' A
#
# COMPACT_ATOMS: atom_id res chain seq x y z
N MET A 1 -5.43 -6.08 5.72
CA MET A 1 -6.48 -5.79 4.72
C MET A 1 -5.94 -4.93 3.58
N THR A 2 -5.82 -3.60 3.68
CA THR A 2 -5.36 -2.76 2.54
C THR A 2 -3.91 -3.05 2.11
N ARG A 3 -3.02 -3.35 3.07
CA ARG A 3 -1.62 -3.74 2.82
C ARG A 3 -1.51 -5.02 1.97
N ASP A 4 -2.34 -6.02 2.30
CA ASP A 4 -2.40 -7.29 1.57
C ASP A 4 -2.94 -7.08 0.15
N VAL A 5 -3.89 -6.16 -0.03
CA VAL A 5 -4.43 -5.83 -1.35
C VAL A 5 -3.38 -5.16 -2.24
N LEU A 6 -2.61 -4.20 -1.74
CA LEU A 6 -1.57 -3.53 -2.53
C LEU A 6 -0.47 -4.51 -2.95
N LYS A 7 -0.05 -5.39 -2.03
CA LYS A 7 0.94 -6.42 -2.33
C LYS A 7 0.44 -7.43 -3.38
N ASN A 8 -0.80 -7.89 -3.24
CA ASN A 8 -1.39 -8.79 -4.24
C ASN A 8 -1.50 -8.15 -5.63
N ILE A 9 -1.81 -6.84 -5.70
CA ILE A 9 -1.84 -6.12 -6.98
C ILE A 9 -0.43 -6.06 -7.56
N GLU A 10 0.60 -5.78 -6.76
CA GLU A 10 1.99 -5.75 -7.22
C GLU A 10 2.43 -7.11 -7.81
N GLU A 11 2.15 -8.21 -7.10
CA GLU A 11 2.48 -9.57 -7.53
C GLU A 11 1.81 -9.91 -8.88
N LEU A 12 0.51 -9.60 -9.02
CA LEU A 12 -0.23 -9.82 -10.28
C LEU A 12 0.33 -9.00 -11.45
N LEU A 13 0.77 -7.77 -11.19
CA LEU A 13 1.36 -6.89 -12.21
C LEU A 13 2.78 -7.32 -12.57
N GLU A 14 3.53 -7.88 -11.62
CA GLU A 14 4.86 -8.44 -11.86
C GLU A 14 4.80 -9.65 -12.80
N GLU A 15 3.87 -10.56 -12.55
CA GLU A 15 3.69 -11.78 -13.35
C GLU A 15 3.53 -11.46 -14.85
N ILE A 16 2.72 -10.46 -15.16
CA ILE A 16 2.41 -10.10 -16.56
C ILE A 16 3.46 -9.20 -17.21
N GLN A 17 4.39 -8.59 -16.46
CA GLN A 17 5.29 -7.56 -17.00
C GLN A 17 6.26 -8.10 -18.06
N ASN A 18 6.70 -9.35 -17.90
CA ASN A 18 7.63 -9.97 -18.84
C ASN A 18 6.94 -10.45 -20.13
N ASP A 19 5.61 -10.54 -20.12
CA ASP A 19 4.80 -10.99 -21.27
C ASP A 19 4.39 -9.83 -22.19
N ILE A 20 4.68 -8.59 -21.80
CA ILE A 20 4.32 -7.39 -22.58
C ILE A 20 5.47 -7.00 -23.51
N GLU A 21 5.28 -7.23 -24.81
CA GLU A 21 6.23 -6.84 -25.86
C GLU A 21 6.05 -5.39 -26.33
N THR A 22 4.89 -4.76 -26.05
CA THR A 22 4.62 -3.38 -26.47
C THR A 22 5.35 -2.40 -25.55
N PRO A 23 6.31 -1.58 -26.06
CA PRO A 23 7.15 -0.72 -25.22
C PRO A 23 6.35 0.25 -24.35
N ASP A 24 5.30 0.86 -24.90
CA ASP A 24 4.46 1.81 -24.18
C ASP A 24 3.67 1.13 -23.04
N ALA A 25 3.17 -0.09 -23.29
CA ALA A 25 2.46 -0.87 -22.27
C ALA A 25 3.42 -1.35 -21.16
N SER A 26 4.65 -1.74 -21.53
CA SER A 26 5.70 -2.12 -20.58
C SER A 26 6.10 -0.93 -19.70
N TYR A 27 6.26 0.26 -20.30
CA TYR A 27 6.53 1.50 -19.58
C TYR A 27 5.41 1.84 -18.61
N ASN A 28 4.15 1.87 -19.08
CA ASN A 28 3.00 2.19 -18.25
C ASN A 28 2.82 1.22 -17.08
N LEU A 29 3.04 -0.09 -17.33
CA LEU A 29 2.97 -1.12 -16.29
C LEU A 29 4.06 -0.93 -15.23
N ARG A 30 5.29 -0.66 -15.67
CA ARG A 30 6.41 -0.38 -14.76
C ARG A 30 6.13 0.86 -13.90
N THR A 31 5.60 1.92 -14.50
CA THR A 31 5.23 3.14 -13.77
C THR A 31 4.08 2.88 -12.79
N ALA A 32 3.09 2.07 -13.17
CA ALA A 32 2.00 1.69 -12.27
C ALA A 32 2.52 0.92 -11.04
N ARG A 33 3.44 -0.04 -11.23
CA ARG A 33 4.10 -0.76 -10.11
C ARG A 33 4.87 0.19 -9.19
N GLN A 34 5.63 1.12 -9.75
CA GLN A 34 6.35 2.14 -8.95
C GLN A 34 5.41 3.01 -8.11
N LEU A 35 4.24 3.39 -8.64
CA LEU A 35 3.24 4.14 -7.87
C LEU A 35 2.60 3.29 -6.77
N LEU A 36 2.43 2.00 -7.00
CA LEU A 36 1.97 1.04 -6.00
C LEU A 36 2.97 0.91 -4.85
N ASP A 37 4.28 0.83 -5.14
CA ASP A 37 5.33 0.79 -4.14
C ASP A 37 5.31 2.02 -3.23
N VAL A 38 5.18 3.22 -3.82
CA VAL A 38 5.07 4.48 -3.06
C VAL A 38 3.84 4.47 -2.13
N LEU A 39 2.71 3.93 -2.59
CA LEU A 39 1.50 3.81 -1.77
C LEU A 39 1.64 2.76 -0.67
N TYR A 40 2.40 1.70 -0.91
CA TYR A 40 2.70 0.68 0.09
C TYR A 40 3.58 1.25 1.20
N GLU A 41 4.70 1.89 0.86
CA GLU A 41 5.60 2.53 1.82
C GLU A 41 4.88 3.59 2.66
N ARG A 42 4.08 4.44 2.02
CA ARG A 42 3.30 5.46 2.74
C ARG A 42 2.28 4.84 3.70
N ASN A 43 1.62 3.76 3.32
CA ASN A 43 0.70 3.06 4.22
C ASN A 43 1.44 2.37 5.38
N GLU A 44 2.65 1.85 5.13
CA GLU A 44 3.49 1.28 6.18
C GLU A 44 3.91 2.35 7.19
N GLU A 45 4.42 3.49 6.73
CA GLU A 45 4.78 4.62 7.58
C GLU A 45 3.59 5.15 8.40
N LEU A 46 2.42 5.27 7.76
CA LEU A 46 1.20 5.69 8.43
C LEU A 46 0.77 4.66 9.48
N SER A 47 0.84 3.37 9.14
CA SER A 47 0.48 2.28 10.05
C SER A 47 1.42 2.25 11.26
N VAL A 48 2.73 2.44 11.07
CA VAL A 48 3.71 2.51 12.17
C VAL A 48 3.42 3.72 13.04
N THR A 49 3.25 4.90 12.44
CA THR A 49 2.94 6.15 13.15
C THR A 49 1.65 6.03 13.96
N VAL A 50 0.60 5.46 13.37
CA VAL A 50 -0.66 5.19 14.08
C VAL A 50 -0.41 4.22 15.22
N ASN A 51 0.30 3.10 15.01
CA ASN A 51 0.52 2.11 16.06
C ASN A 51 1.37 2.66 17.23
N GLU A 52 2.34 3.52 16.94
CA GLU A 52 3.11 4.27 17.94
C GLU A 52 2.22 5.26 18.71
N ALA A 53 1.35 6.00 18.02
CA ALA A 53 0.43 6.94 18.65
C ALA A 53 -0.68 6.25 19.46
N VAL A 54 -1.16 5.09 18.99
CA VAL A 54 -2.17 4.19 19.58
C VAL A 54 -1.61 3.41 20.78
N SER A 55 -0.30 3.49 21.03
CA SER A 55 0.32 3.02 22.28
C SER A 55 0.01 3.95 23.47
N ASP A 56 -0.60 5.10 23.21
CA ASP A 56 -1.25 5.98 24.19
C ASP A 56 -2.73 5.58 24.32
N ASP A 57 -3.09 4.96 25.47
CA ASP A 57 -4.41 4.36 25.69
C ASP A 57 -5.58 5.36 25.50
N GLU A 58 -5.37 6.64 25.81
CA GLU A 58 -6.38 7.70 25.64
C GLU A 58 -6.61 8.04 24.15
N LEU A 59 -5.55 7.99 23.33
CA LEU A 59 -5.67 8.24 21.88
C LEU A 59 -6.29 7.03 21.17
N ARG A 60 -6.02 5.82 21.67
CA ARG A 60 -6.60 4.56 21.19
C ARG A 60 -8.12 4.57 21.26
N GLU A 61 -8.65 4.96 22.42
CA GLU A 61 -10.09 5.02 22.68
C GLU A 61 -10.76 6.02 21.72
N ARG A 62 -10.14 7.20 21.53
CA ARG A 62 -10.63 8.22 20.58
C ARG A 62 -10.62 7.79 19.12
N LEU A 63 -9.61 7.04 18.69
CA LEU A 63 -9.51 6.58 17.30
C LEU A 63 -10.52 5.47 17.00
N SER A 64 -10.81 4.60 17.98
CA SER A 64 -11.87 3.59 17.89
C SER A 64 -13.26 4.23 17.82
N ASP A 65 -13.54 5.23 18.66
CA ASP A 65 -14.81 5.96 18.65
C ASP A 65 -15.09 6.67 17.32
N LEU A 66 -14.04 7.04 16.59
CA LEU A 66 -14.12 7.69 15.28
C LEU A 66 -14.12 6.70 14.09
N GLY A 67 -14.00 5.39 14.34
CA GLY A 67 -14.05 4.34 13.32
C GLY A 67 -12.77 4.18 12.48
N TYR A 68 -11.63 4.66 12.99
CA TYR A 68 -10.33 4.54 12.34
C TYR A 68 -9.56 3.25 12.73
N LEU A 69 -10.00 2.56 13.78
CA LEU A 69 -9.51 1.26 14.27
C LEU A 69 -10.69 0.29 14.37
#